data_AF-A0A519VD21-F1
#
_entry.id   AF-A0A519VD21-F1
#
_cell.length_a   1.000
_cell.length_b   1.000
_cell.length_c   1.000
_cell.angle_alpha   90.00
_cell.angle_beta   90.00
_cell.angle_gamma   90.00
#
_symmetry.space_group_name_H-M   'P 1'
#
loop_
_entity.id
_entity.type
_entity.pdbx_description
1 polymer ?
#
loop_
_entity_poly.entity_id
_entity_poly.type
_entity_poly.pdbx_seq_one_letter_code
_entity_poly.pdbx_strand_id
1 'polypeptide(L)'
;MMIFRLIGESFRFAWDALRQNKLRTALSLLGITIGIFIIIAVSTGVDTMRDKIQSSVDKLGSNTLFVQKWPWIFSDNFPWWKYVNRPEPSLRDYNALKDRMDMAVGVCYEVSTSNRTIKYRSNSVDGASLNAASQE
;
A
#
# COMPACT_ATOMS: atom_id res chain seq x y z
N MET A 1 53.77 -23.29 14.99
CA MET A 1 53.38 -24.28 13.95
C MET A 1 52.60 -25.50 14.49
N MET A 2 52.13 -25.51 15.75
CA MET A 2 51.36 -26.64 16.30
C MET A 2 49.84 -26.44 16.11
N ILE A 3 49.36 -25.21 16.30
CA ILE A 3 47.94 -24.83 16.20
C ILE A 3 47.35 -25.10 14.80
N PHE A 4 48.09 -24.79 13.73
CA PHE A 4 47.59 -24.99 12.37
C PHE A 4 47.41 -26.49 12.02
N ARG A 5 48.29 -27.36 12.54
CA ARG A 5 48.13 -28.82 12.40
C ARG A 5 46.97 -29.34 13.24
N LEU A 6 46.82 -28.84 14.47
CA LEU A 6 45.74 -29.24 15.37
C LEU A 6 44.35 -28.86 14.82
N ILE A 7 44.23 -27.66 14.24
CA ILE A 7 43.00 -27.22 13.57
C ILE A 7 42.71 -28.10 12.35
N GLY A 8 43.73 -28.42 11.54
CA GLY A 8 43.60 -29.31 10.39
C GLY A 8 43.15 -30.73 10.76
N GLU A 9 43.72 -31.32 11.83
CA GLU A 9 43.29 -32.60 12.38
C GLU A 9 41.87 -32.55 12.94
N SER A 10 41.52 -31.49 13.69
CA SER A 10 40.18 -31.30 14.24
C SER A 10 39.12 -31.20 13.13
N PHE A 11 39.43 -30.49 12.04
CA PHE A 11 38.52 -30.36 10.89
C PHE A 11 38.32 -31.70 10.18
N ARG A 12 39.40 -32.47 10.03
CA ARG A 12 39.35 -33.81 9.43
C ARG A 12 38.56 -34.79 10.29
N PHE A 13 38.72 -34.71 11.62
CA PHE A 13 37.96 -35.51 12.58
C PHE A 13 36.46 -35.17 12.54
N ALA A 14 36.12 -33.88 12.51
CA ALA A 14 34.75 -33.42 12.38
C ALA A 14 34.12 -33.88 11.04
N TRP A 15 34.87 -33.80 9.94
CA TRP A 15 34.42 -34.26 8.63
C TRP A 15 34.11 -35.76 8.61
N ASP A 16 34.95 -36.58 9.24
CA ASP A 16 34.74 -38.02 9.32
C ASP A 16 33.52 -38.37 10.19
N ALA A 17 33.35 -37.67 11.32
CA ALA A 17 32.18 -37.81 12.19
C ALA A 17 30.86 -37.44 11.48
N LEU A 18 30.85 -36.37 10.67
CA LEU A 18 29.70 -35.97 9.85
C LEU A 18 29.35 -37.04 8.81
N ARG A 19 30.36 -37.70 8.23
CA ARG A 19 30.22 -38.73 7.20
C ARG A 19 29.78 -40.09 7.77
N GLN A 20 30.08 -40.35 9.04
CA GLN A 20 29.67 -41.56 9.75
C GLN A 20 28.17 -41.57 10.08
N ASN A 21 27.57 -40.38 10.31
CA ASN A 21 26.14 -40.21 10.61
C ASN A 21 25.39 -39.37 9.57
N LYS A 22 25.46 -39.78 8.28
CA LYS A 22 24.92 -39.03 7.14
C LYS A 22 23.45 -38.62 7.30
N LEU A 23 22.60 -39.53 7.78
CA LEU A 23 21.16 -39.29 7.97
C LEU A 23 20.88 -38.20 9.01
N ARG A 24 21.53 -38.26 10.16
CA ARG A 24 21.35 -37.29 11.25
C ARG A 24 21.83 -35.90 10.83
N THR A 25 23.02 -35.83 10.26
CA THR A 25 23.62 -34.58 9.80
C THR A 25 22.78 -33.94 8.68
N ALA A 26 22.30 -34.74 7.72
CA ALA A 26 21.46 -34.25 6.64
C ALA A 26 20.12 -33.70 7.16
N LEU A 27 19.39 -34.43 8.02
CA LEU A 27 18.12 -33.98 8.58
C LEU A 27 18.28 -32.70 9.42
N SER A 28 19.35 -32.61 10.22
CA SER A 28 19.60 -31.43 11.04
C SER A 28 19.92 -30.20 10.19
N LEU A 29 20.76 -30.35 9.17
CA LEU A 29 21.10 -29.26 8.24
C LEU A 29 19.85 -28.80 7.47
N LEU A 30 19.05 -29.75 7.00
CA LEU A 30 17.82 -29.47 6.25
C LEU A 30 16.80 -28.72 7.14
N GLY A 31 16.64 -29.12 8.39
CA GLY A 31 15.77 -28.41 9.34
C GLY A 31 16.20 -26.96 9.58
N ILE A 32 17.50 -26.71 9.82
CA ILE A 32 18.03 -25.37 10.06
C ILE A 32 17.89 -24.49 8.80
N THR A 33 18.22 -25.04 7.62
CA THR A 33 18.12 -24.30 6.36
C THR A 33 16.68 -23.91 6.02
N ILE A 34 15.71 -24.81 6.19
CA ILE A 34 14.28 -24.49 6.03
C ILE A 34 13.86 -23.42 7.05
N GLY A 35 14.27 -23.53 8.31
CA GLY A 35 13.93 -22.57 9.35
C GLY A 35 14.37 -21.14 9.01
N ILE A 36 15.65 -20.98 8.63
CA ILE A 36 16.20 -19.68 8.23
C ILE A 36 15.52 -19.17 6.96
N PHE A 37 15.27 -20.04 5.98
CA PHE A 37 14.60 -19.67 4.73
C PHE A 37 13.19 -19.11 4.98
N ILE A 38 12.40 -19.73 5.85
CA ILE A 38 11.05 -19.28 6.19
C ILE A 38 11.08 -17.89 6.83
N ILE A 39 11.99 -17.65 7.79
CA ILE A 39 12.10 -16.36 8.47
C ILE A 39 12.41 -15.25 7.47
N ILE A 40 13.38 -15.47 6.57
CA ILE A 40 13.77 -14.49 5.55
C ILE A 40 12.61 -14.26 4.56
N ALA A 41 11.96 -15.32 4.10
CA ALA A 41 10.86 -15.24 3.14
C ALA A 41 9.67 -14.44 3.68
N VAL A 42 9.27 -14.70 4.94
CA VAL A 42 8.16 -13.98 5.59
C VAL A 42 8.52 -12.51 5.79
N SER A 43 9.72 -12.21 6.32
CA SER A 43 10.16 -10.81 6.51
C SER A 43 10.14 -10.05 5.20
N THR A 44 10.77 -10.61 4.17
CA THR A 44 10.84 -9.98 2.84
C THR A 44 9.45 -9.81 2.23
N GLY A 45 8.58 -10.81 2.36
CA GLY A 45 7.21 -10.75 1.86
C GLY A 45 6.40 -9.62 2.49
N VAL A 46 6.48 -9.48 3.82
CA VAL A 46 5.80 -8.41 4.57
C VAL A 46 6.38 -7.04 4.20
N ASP A 47 7.70 -6.91 4.16
CA ASP A 47 8.37 -5.64 3.82
C ASP A 47 8.00 -5.19 2.40
N THR A 48 8.00 -6.11 1.43
CA THR A 48 7.61 -5.81 0.04
C THR A 48 6.16 -5.35 -0.06
N MET A 49 5.24 -5.98 0.70
CA MET A 49 3.84 -5.56 0.74
C MET A 49 3.70 -4.18 1.37
N ARG A 50 4.40 -3.94 2.48
CA ARG A 50 4.40 -2.64 3.15
C ARG A 50 4.89 -1.54 2.23
N ASP A 51 6.00 -1.76 1.53
CA ASP A 51 6.58 -0.78 0.60
C ASP A 51 5.66 -0.52 -0.60
N LYS A 52 4.98 -1.56 -1.11
CA LYS A 52 3.96 -1.39 -2.17
C LYS A 52 2.76 -0.58 -1.70
N ILE A 53 2.28 -0.83 -0.48
CA ILE A 53 1.16 -0.07 0.09
C ILE A 53 1.59 1.38 0.33
N GLN A 54 2.74 1.60 0.96
CA GLN A 54 3.28 2.93 1.20
C GLN A 54 3.48 3.70 -0.11
N SER A 55 4.09 3.08 -1.13
CA SER A 55 4.25 3.70 -2.45
C SER A 55 2.91 4.00 -3.13
N SER A 56 1.88 3.19 -2.91
CA SER A 56 0.54 3.43 -3.47
C SER A 56 -0.16 4.58 -2.75
N VAL A 57 0.06 4.72 -1.45
CA VAL A 57 -0.42 5.87 -0.66
C VAL A 57 0.36 7.14 -1.02
N ASP A 58 1.68 7.06 -1.16
CA ASP A 58 2.52 8.20 -1.55
C ASP A 58 2.21 8.69 -2.97
N LYS A 59 1.76 7.78 -3.88
CA LYS A 59 1.22 8.16 -5.19
C LYS A 59 -0.07 8.97 -5.12
N LEU A 60 -0.86 8.84 -4.06
CA LEU A 60 -1.99 9.74 -3.80
C LEU A 60 -1.51 11.15 -3.40
N GLY A 61 -0.22 11.29 -3.11
CA GLY A 61 0.47 12.55 -2.84
C GLY A 61 0.23 13.01 -1.41
N SER A 62 1.31 13.14 -0.64
CA SER A 62 1.26 13.85 0.66
C SER A 62 0.96 15.35 0.51
N ASN A 63 0.98 15.86 -0.72
CA ASN A 63 0.79 17.27 -1.07
C ASN A 63 -0.56 17.54 -1.75
N THR A 64 -1.52 16.59 -1.68
CA THR A 64 -2.86 16.73 -2.27
C THR A 64 -3.89 17.01 -1.18
N LEU A 65 -4.47 18.22 -1.20
CA LEU A 65 -5.55 18.59 -0.28
C LEU A 65 -6.91 18.27 -0.90
N PHE A 66 -7.64 17.30 -0.32
CA PHE A 66 -9.00 16.98 -0.72
C PHE A 66 -10.03 17.83 0.04
N VAL A 67 -10.85 18.59 -0.69
CA VAL A 67 -11.96 19.36 -0.12
C VAL A 67 -13.27 18.72 -0.54
N GLN A 68 -13.92 18.02 0.38
CA GLN A 68 -15.17 17.31 0.13
C GLN A 68 -16.10 17.38 1.34
N LYS A 69 -17.41 17.27 1.08
CA LYS A 69 -18.45 17.32 2.12
C LYS A 69 -18.33 16.17 3.11
N TRP A 70 -17.96 14.99 2.62
CA TRP A 70 -17.91 13.75 3.42
C TRP A 70 -16.48 13.42 3.85
N PRO A 71 -16.26 13.08 5.14
CA PRO A 71 -14.97 12.62 5.60
C PRO A 71 -14.62 11.26 4.97
N TRP A 72 -13.32 11.01 4.78
CA TRP A 72 -12.83 9.70 4.35
C TRP A 72 -12.93 8.64 5.45
N ILE A 73 -12.85 9.06 6.72
CA ILE A 73 -12.90 8.18 7.89
C ILE A 73 -14.08 8.60 8.75
N PHE A 74 -15.06 7.72 8.88
CA PHE A 74 -16.16 7.86 9.84
C PHE A 74 -15.69 7.29 11.19
N SER A 75 -15.41 8.17 12.16
CA SER A 75 -15.09 7.79 13.53
C SER A 75 -16.37 7.59 14.37
N ASP A 76 -16.28 6.82 15.45
CA ASP A 76 -17.40 6.36 16.29
C ASP A 76 -18.21 7.50 16.94
N ASN A 77 -17.65 8.71 17.03
CA ASN A 77 -18.32 9.92 17.53
C ASN A 77 -18.55 10.97 16.41
N PHE A 78 -19.10 10.57 15.26
CA PHE A 78 -19.37 11.52 14.17
C PHE A 78 -20.80 12.11 14.22
N PRO A 79 -20.96 13.42 14.47
CA PRO A 79 -22.25 14.10 14.37
C PRO A 79 -22.63 14.29 12.89
N TRP A 80 -23.17 13.24 12.27
CA TRP A 80 -23.56 13.19 10.85
C TRP A 80 -24.48 14.35 10.43
N TRP A 81 -25.34 14.82 11.35
CA TRP A 81 -26.25 15.95 11.16
C TRP A 81 -25.52 17.25 10.78
N LYS A 82 -24.31 17.48 11.29
CA LYS A 82 -23.50 18.66 10.91
C LYS A 82 -22.97 18.57 9.49
N TYR A 83 -22.70 17.37 8.98
CA TYR A 83 -22.17 17.16 7.62
C TYR A 83 -23.28 17.15 6.58
N VAL A 84 -24.47 16.65 6.91
CA VAL A 84 -25.65 16.75 6.04
C VAL A 84 -25.96 18.21 5.71
N ASN A 85 -25.85 19.10 6.71
CA ASN A 85 -26.11 20.53 6.56
C ASN A 85 -24.95 21.32 5.93
N ARG A 86 -23.80 20.68 5.64
CA ARG A 86 -22.71 21.35 4.89
C ARG A 86 -23.12 21.50 3.42
N PRO A 87 -22.99 22.71 2.83
CA PRO A 87 -23.17 22.88 1.41
C PRO A 87 -22.15 22.04 0.64
N GLU A 88 -22.57 21.50 -0.50
CA GLU A 88 -21.68 20.74 -1.38
C GLU A 88 -20.74 21.69 -2.11
N PRO A 89 -19.45 21.34 -2.28
CA PRO A 89 -18.51 22.15 -3.05
C PRO A 89 -19.06 22.38 -4.45
N SER A 90 -19.26 23.65 -4.80
CA SER A 90 -19.81 24.05 -6.10
C SER A 90 -18.70 24.46 -7.07
N LEU A 91 -19.03 24.49 -8.37
CA LEU A 91 -18.11 24.99 -9.40
C LEU A 91 -17.66 26.45 -9.15
N ARG A 92 -18.44 27.24 -8.39
CA ARG A 92 -18.05 28.61 -8.01
C ARG A 92 -16.90 28.60 -7.00
N ASP A 93 -16.90 27.64 -6.08
CA ASP A 93 -15.84 27.48 -5.08
C ASP A 93 -14.53 27.04 -5.75
N TYR A 94 -14.64 26.20 -6.79
CA TYR A 94 -13.50 25.84 -7.65
C TYR A 94 -12.84 27.06 -8.29
N ASN A 95 -13.61 27.92 -8.97
CA ASN A 95 -13.07 29.13 -9.59
C ASN A 95 -12.47 30.10 -8.55
N ALA A 96 -13.14 30.28 -7.41
CA ALA A 96 -12.63 31.13 -6.34
C ALA A 96 -11.34 30.61 -5.69
N LEU A 97 -11.17 29.29 -5.61
CA LEU A 97 -9.94 28.65 -5.14
C LEU A 97 -8.83 28.80 -6.17
N LYS A 98 -9.14 28.57 -7.45
CA LYS A 98 -8.19 28.77 -8.56
C LYS A 98 -7.61 30.20 -8.57
N ASP A 99 -8.45 31.21 -8.40
CA ASP A 99 -8.02 32.62 -8.40
C ASP A 99 -7.19 33.01 -7.16
N ARG A 100 -7.29 32.26 -6.06
CA ARG A 100 -6.65 32.59 -4.76
C ARG A 100 -5.46 31.71 -4.41
N MET A 101 -5.33 30.53 -5.03
CA MET A 101 -4.29 29.56 -4.69
C MET A 101 -3.05 29.75 -5.57
N ASP A 102 -2.14 30.60 -5.10
CA ASP A 102 -0.90 30.94 -5.80
C ASP A 102 0.20 29.86 -5.69
N MET A 103 0.11 28.98 -4.67
CA MET A 103 1.06 27.90 -4.42
C MET A 103 0.61 26.52 -4.93
N ALA A 104 -0.63 26.39 -5.40
CA ALA A 104 -1.13 25.13 -5.92
C ALA A 104 -0.66 24.92 -7.36
N VAL A 105 -0.07 23.75 -7.64
CA VAL A 105 0.38 23.38 -8.99
C VAL A 105 -0.81 23.14 -9.95
N GLY A 106 -1.98 22.80 -9.41
CA GLY A 106 -3.22 22.68 -10.15
C GLY A 106 -4.39 22.47 -9.20
N VAL A 107 -5.57 22.94 -9.60
CA VAL A 107 -6.82 22.73 -8.88
C VAL A 107 -7.72 21.87 -9.76
N CYS A 108 -8.26 20.78 -9.20
CA CYS A 108 -9.19 19.90 -9.91
C CYS A 108 -10.54 19.87 -9.17
N TYR A 109 -11.63 20.02 -9.93
CA TYR A 109 -12.97 19.79 -9.46
C TYR A 109 -13.46 18.42 -9.95
N GLU A 110 -13.70 17.51 -9.02
CA GLU A 110 -14.25 16.19 -9.31
C GLU A 110 -15.72 16.12 -8.91
N VAL A 111 -16.56 15.64 -9.83
CA VAL A 111 -17.96 15.31 -9.58
C VAL A 111 -18.13 13.81 -9.81
N SER A 112 -18.48 13.10 -8.75
CA SER A 112 -18.93 11.72 -8.81
C SER A 112 -20.44 11.66 -8.56
N THR A 113 -21.18 11.05 -9.47
CA THR A 113 -22.60 10.75 -9.28
C THR A 113 -22.84 9.28 -9.55
N SER A 114 -23.40 8.58 -8.57
CA SER A 114 -23.76 7.16 -8.67
C SER A 114 -25.26 7.04 -8.91
N ASN A 115 -25.66 6.02 -9.70
CA ASN A 115 -27.05 5.65 -9.93
C ASN A 115 -27.92 6.75 -10.56
N ARG A 116 -27.42 7.41 -11.60
CA ARG A 116 -28.20 8.37 -12.40
C ARG A 116 -28.63 7.71 -13.71
N THR A 117 -29.90 7.89 -14.08
CA THR A 117 -30.37 7.56 -15.42
C THR A 117 -29.80 8.58 -16.41
N ILE A 118 -28.83 8.18 -17.22
CA ILE A 118 -28.27 9.03 -18.26
C ILE A 118 -29.13 8.88 -19.50
N LYS A 119 -29.73 9.98 -19.95
CA LYS A 119 -30.50 10.03 -21.19
C LYS A 119 -29.69 10.79 -22.24
N TYR A 120 -29.32 10.12 -23.32
CA TYR A 120 -28.73 10.74 -24.50
C TYR A 120 -29.60 10.46 -25.72
N ARG A 121 -30.25 11.53 -26.21
CA ARG A 121 -31.21 11.46 -27.32
C ARG A 121 -32.31 10.43 -27.04
N SER A 122 -32.42 9.38 -27.84
CA SER A 122 -33.40 8.29 -27.73
C SER A 122 -32.93 7.12 -26.86
N ASN A 123 -31.72 7.15 -26.31
CA ASN A 123 -31.19 6.07 -25.48
C ASN A 123 -31.12 6.48 -24.00
N SER A 124 -31.63 5.63 -23.12
CA SER A 124 -31.59 5.83 -21.66
C SER A 124 -30.84 4.67 -21.03
N VAL A 125 -29.77 4.96 -20.29
CA VAL A 125 -29.04 3.97 -19.50
C VAL A 125 -29.31 4.26 -18.04
N ASP A 126 -29.95 3.31 -17.36
CA ASP A 126 -30.24 3.40 -15.94
C ASP A 126 -29.13 2.76 -15.10
N GLY A 127 -28.85 3.32 -13.93
CA GLY A 127 -27.78 2.84 -13.04
C GLY A 127 -26.36 3.21 -13.44
N ALA A 128 -26.17 4.22 -14.30
CA ALA A 128 -24.83 4.65 -14.69
C ALA A 128 -24.17 5.50 -13.58
N SER A 129 -22.89 5.24 -13.36
CA SER A 129 -22.00 6.08 -12.55
C SER A 129 -21.23 7.04 -13.47
N LEU A 130 -21.26 8.32 -13.14
CA LEU A 130 -20.47 9.34 -13.83
C LEU A 130 -19.40 9.86 -12.87
N ASN A 131 -18.14 9.73 -13.27
CA ASN A 131 -17.02 10.42 -12.63
C ASN A 131 -16.48 11.40 -13.66
N ALA A 132 -16.58 12.70 -13.38
CA ALA A 132 -16.07 13.75 -14.23
C ALA A 132 -15.09 14.61 -13.42
N ALA A 133 -13.90 14.82 -13.96
CA ALA A 133 -12.89 15.70 -13.40
C ALA A 133 -12.66 16.87 -14.34
N SER A 134 -12.55 18.09 -13.82
CA SER A 134 -12.07 19.23 -14.60
C SER A 134 -10.59 19.04 -14.89
N GLN A 135 -10.21 19.07 -16.17
CA GLN A 135 -8.82 19.00 -16.56
C GLN A 135 -8.19 20.40 -16.49
N GLU A 136 -7.08 20.53 -15.76
CA GLU A 136 -6.10 21.59 -15.93
C GLU A 136 -4.85 21.04 -16.65
#